data_AF-A0A6J3JCT3-F1
#
_entry.id   AF-A0A6J3JCT3-F1
#
_cell.length_a   1.000
_cell.length_b   1.000
_cell.length_c   1.000
_cell.angle_alpha   90.00
_cell.angle_beta   90.00
_cell.angle_gamma   90.00
#
_symmetry.space_group_name_H-M   'P 1'
#
loop_
_entity.id
_entity.type
_entity.pdbx_description
1 polymer ?
#
loop_
_entity_poly.entity_id
_entity_poly.type
_entity_poly.pdbx_seq_one_letter_code
_entity_poly.pdbx_strand_id
1 'polypeptide(L)'
;MLVVCSGIATTGTAWTHGHKEAKQHIPIGAPLRDSLLDVVESQGAALWSGAGVRVVVQRVYSLPSRDSTRGQQGASSGHTESTGTRICLLVQDACGMFGEVHLEFTMSKARQLEGKCCSLVGMKVLQKATRGRTAGIFSLIDTLWPPAVTLKTPGRDQPCEEIKTHLPPPVLCYILTAQPSLGQIDIIDGDPISNLYQPPVTRCLRDVLQMNDLGTRCSFYARVIYQRPQLKSLLLLEQREIWLLVTDITLQTKEESDTRLPKTLLVYVTPLCVLDSEVLEALAGTAPHSIFFKDALRDQGRIVCAERTVLLLQEPLLSVGSGVSSCELPGPVTLDSLDSATPVNSICSVQGTVVGVDESTAFSWPVCDRCGNGRLEQRLEDRGAFSCGDCSRVVTSPVLKRHLQVFLDCRSRPQCRVKVKLLQRSISSLLRFAASEDGSYEVKSVLGKEVGLLNCFVQSLTTHPTSCIGLEEIELLSAEGAPAEHQQWPQGL
;
A
#
# COMPACT_ATOMS: atom_id res chain seq x y z
N MET A 1 -64.69 -52.11 49.76
CA MET A 1 -63.91 -53.35 49.70
C MET A 1 -62.45 -52.98 49.90
N LEU A 2 -61.77 -53.73 50.79
CA LEU A 2 -60.37 -53.66 51.25
C LEU A 2 -59.36 -53.10 50.22
N VAL A 3 -58.52 -52.08 50.50
CA VAL A 3 -57.36 -51.92 51.44
C VAL A 3 -56.00 -52.07 50.71
N VAL A 4 -54.99 -51.33 51.23
CA VAL A 4 -53.54 -51.28 50.94
C VAL A 4 -53.13 -50.10 50.03
N CYS A 5 -52.76 -48.92 50.56
CA CYS A 5 -51.48 -48.51 51.22
C CYS A 5 -50.28 -48.62 50.25
N SER A 6 -49.41 -47.64 49.99
CA SER A 6 -48.77 -46.55 50.76
C SER A 6 -48.04 -45.69 49.69
N GLY A 7 -48.00 -44.35 49.69
CA GLY A 7 -47.62 -43.45 50.76
C GLY A 7 -46.11 -43.15 50.67
N ILE A 8 -45.72 -41.97 50.16
CA ILE A 8 -44.77 -41.02 50.79
C ILE A 8 -44.64 -39.75 49.93
N ALA A 9 -44.44 -38.65 50.67
CA ALA A 9 -44.77 -37.28 50.37
C ALA A 9 -43.77 -36.49 49.51
N THR A 10 -44.35 -35.45 48.94
CA THR A 10 -43.77 -34.18 48.47
C THR A 10 -42.73 -33.53 49.39
N THR A 11 -41.69 -32.97 48.77
CA THR A 11 -41.25 -31.57 48.99
C THR A 11 -40.68 -31.05 47.67
N GLY A 12 -41.18 -29.88 47.24
CA GLY A 12 -40.97 -29.36 45.89
C GLY A 12 -39.69 -28.55 45.68
N THR A 13 -39.41 -28.21 44.42
CA THR A 13 -39.40 -26.83 43.92
C THR A 13 -39.11 -26.79 42.41
N ALA A 14 -39.87 -25.92 41.74
CA ALA A 14 -39.53 -25.11 40.55
C ALA A 14 -39.15 -25.76 39.19
N TRP A 15 -40.05 -25.48 38.23
CA TRP A 15 -39.92 -25.44 36.77
C TRP A 15 -38.52 -25.23 36.17
N THR A 16 -38.23 -25.89 35.04
CA THR A 16 -38.31 -25.26 33.70
C THR A 16 -38.09 -26.30 32.59
N HIS A 17 -38.91 -26.22 31.54
CA HIS A 17 -38.82 -27.01 30.31
C HIS A 17 -37.53 -26.67 29.56
N GLY A 18 -36.62 -27.63 29.44
CA GLY A 18 -35.44 -27.53 28.58
C GLY A 18 -35.85 -27.64 27.11
N HIS A 19 -35.86 -26.51 26.41
CA HIS A 19 -35.73 -26.46 24.96
C HIS A 19 -34.38 -27.09 24.60
N LYS A 20 -34.40 -28.31 24.05
CA LYS A 20 -33.24 -28.91 23.38
C LYS A 20 -33.02 -28.17 22.06
N GLU A 21 -32.17 -27.15 22.08
CA GLU A 21 -31.49 -26.67 20.87
C GLU A 21 -30.68 -27.84 20.30
N ALA A 22 -31.13 -28.37 19.16
CA ALA A 22 -30.33 -29.28 18.36
C ALA A 22 -29.17 -28.48 17.73
N LYS A 23 -28.06 -28.35 18.45
CA LYS A 23 -26.77 -28.02 17.84
C LYS A 23 -26.41 -29.17 16.89
N GLN A 24 -26.68 -28.98 15.61
CA GLN A 24 -26.14 -29.85 14.56
C GLN A 24 -24.63 -29.58 14.46
N HIS A 25 -23.86 -30.26 15.32
CA HIS A 25 -22.43 -30.38 15.15
C HIS A 25 -22.18 -31.23 13.90
N ILE A 26 -21.50 -30.66 12.89
CA ILE A 26 -20.99 -31.41 11.74
C ILE A 26 -20.03 -32.48 12.29
N PRO A 27 -20.14 -33.76 11.86
CA PRO A 27 -19.25 -34.81 12.35
C PRO A 27 -17.81 -34.52 11.90
N ILE A 28 -16.88 -34.49 12.86
CA ILE A 28 -15.44 -34.57 12.60
C ILE A 28 -15.21 -35.90 11.88
N GLY A 29 -14.94 -35.87 10.56
CA GLY A 29 -14.63 -37.07 9.76
C GLY A 29 -15.33 -37.23 8.40
N ALA A 30 -16.03 -36.22 7.87
CA ALA A 30 -16.52 -36.30 6.49
C ALA A 30 -15.34 -36.36 5.49
N PRO A 31 -15.36 -37.24 4.47
CA PRO A 31 -14.26 -37.35 3.51
C PRO A 31 -14.13 -36.07 2.69
N LEU A 32 -12.92 -35.49 2.66
CA LEU A 32 -12.60 -34.32 1.86
C LEU A 32 -12.50 -34.70 0.39
N ARG A 33 -13.12 -33.91 -0.48
CA ARG A 33 -13.00 -34.02 -1.94
C ARG A 33 -11.76 -33.30 -2.44
N ASP A 34 -11.22 -33.76 -3.56
CA ASP A 34 -10.05 -33.17 -4.23
C ASP A 34 -10.42 -32.15 -5.32
N SER A 35 -11.69 -32.13 -5.75
CA SER A 35 -12.22 -31.25 -6.82
C SER A 35 -13.24 -30.27 -6.24
N LEU A 36 -12.94 -28.98 -6.36
CA LEU A 36 -13.83 -27.87 -6.05
C LEU A 36 -15.02 -27.85 -7.02
N LEU A 37 -14.79 -28.18 -8.29
CA LEU A 37 -15.83 -28.21 -9.30
C LEU A 37 -16.90 -29.25 -8.94
N ASP A 38 -16.50 -30.46 -8.55
CA ASP A 38 -17.43 -31.54 -8.20
C ASP A 38 -18.31 -31.17 -7.01
N VAL A 39 -17.75 -30.48 -6.01
CA VAL A 39 -18.49 -30.01 -4.84
C VAL A 39 -19.48 -28.90 -5.24
N VAL A 40 -19.05 -27.96 -6.09
CA VAL A 40 -19.94 -26.89 -6.59
C VAL A 40 -21.06 -27.44 -7.47
N GLU A 41 -20.79 -28.41 -8.33
CA GLU A 41 -21.79 -29.01 -9.23
C GLU A 41 -22.79 -29.90 -8.48
N SER A 42 -22.33 -30.65 -7.47
CA SER A 42 -23.21 -31.51 -6.67
C SER A 42 -24.12 -30.75 -5.71
N GLN A 43 -23.66 -29.61 -5.18
CA GLN A 43 -24.42 -28.79 -4.21
C GLN A 43 -25.09 -27.55 -4.85
N GLY A 44 -24.70 -27.20 -6.07
CA GLY A 44 -25.17 -26.01 -6.77
C GLY A 44 -24.83 -24.70 -6.03
N ALA A 45 -25.72 -23.71 -6.15
CA ALA A 45 -25.60 -22.43 -5.42
C ALA A 45 -26.11 -22.52 -3.96
N ALA A 46 -26.55 -23.71 -3.53
CA ALA A 46 -26.99 -23.94 -2.17
C ALA A 46 -25.78 -24.07 -1.22
N LEU A 47 -26.06 -23.99 0.08
CA LEU A 47 -25.06 -24.19 1.12
C LEU A 47 -24.51 -25.62 1.04
N TRP A 48 -23.19 -25.78 1.11
CA TRP A 48 -22.58 -27.10 1.12
C TRP A 48 -22.91 -27.85 2.42
N SER A 49 -23.77 -28.86 2.32
CA SER A 49 -24.17 -29.70 3.44
C SER A 49 -23.10 -30.76 3.74
N GLY A 50 -22.10 -30.42 4.56
CA GLY A 50 -21.20 -31.35 5.23
C GLY A 50 -20.05 -31.96 4.42
N ALA A 51 -20.03 -31.84 3.08
CA ALA A 51 -18.88 -32.24 2.27
C ALA A 51 -17.86 -31.09 2.19
N GLY A 52 -16.62 -31.35 2.61
CA GLY A 52 -15.51 -30.40 2.50
C GLY A 52 -14.67 -30.64 1.25
N VAL A 53 -13.93 -29.62 0.83
CA VAL A 53 -12.94 -29.71 -0.26
C VAL A 53 -11.55 -29.37 0.28
N ARG A 54 -10.55 -30.16 -0.14
CA ARG A 54 -9.15 -29.89 0.11
C ARG A 54 -8.63 -28.87 -0.90
N VAL A 55 -8.05 -27.79 -0.40
CA VAL A 55 -7.46 -26.73 -1.22
C VAL A 55 -6.13 -26.27 -0.66
N VAL A 56 -5.36 -25.56 -1.47
CA VAL A 56 -4.16 -24.83 -1.07
C VAL A 56 -4.43 -23.35 -1.21
N VAL A 57 -4.11 -22.58 -0.16
CA VAL A 57 -4.24 -21.12 -0.22
C VAL A 57 -3.04 -20.57 -0.99
N GLN A 58 -3.29 -20.06 -2.20
CA GLN A 58 -2.26 -19.48 -3.06
C GLN A 58 -1.96 -18.03 -2.69
N ARG A 59 -2.97 -17.23 -2.36
CA ARG A 59 -2.78 -15.81 -2.00
C ARG A 59 -3.78 -15.37 -0.94
N VAL A 60 -3.33 -14.45 -0.10
CA VAL A 60 -4.13 -13.75 0.91
C VAL A 60 -4.11 -12.26 0.58
N TYR A 61 -5.27 -11.61 0.50
CA TYR A 61 -5.35 -10.17 0.26
C TYR A 61 -6.66 -9.58 0.79
N SER A 62 -6.72 -8.25 0.81
CA SER A 62 -7.89 -7.46 1.17
C SER A 62 -8.54 -6.84 -0.08
N LEU A 63 -9.86 -6.73 -0.07
CA LEU A 63 -10.64 -5.98 -1.06
C LEU A 63 -11.54 -4.96 -0.36
N PRO A 64 -11.86 -3.82 -0.99
CA PRO A 64 -12.85 -2.90 -0.43
C PRO A 64 -14.24 -3.54 -0.40
N SER A 65 -14.99 -3.28 0.67
CA SER A 65 -16.40 -3.68 0.78
C SER A 65 -17.24 -2.87 -0.20
N ARG A 66 -18.24 -3.52 -0.81
CA ARG A 66 -19.11 -2.91 -1.84
C ARG A 66 -20.29 -2.11 -1.26
N ASP A 67 -20.46 -2.09 0.06
CA ASP A 67 -21.69 -1.62 0.71
C ASP A 67 -21.63 -0.15 1.19
N SER A 68 -21.34 0.78 0.28
CA SER A 68 -21.45 2.22 0.56
C SER A 68 -22.24 3.01 -0.49
N THR A 69 -22.86 2.35 -1.48
CA THR A 69 -23.71 3.01 -2.49
C THR A 69 -25.18 2.56 -2.50
N ARG A 70 -25.62 1.77 -1.51
CA ARG A 70 -27.05 1.43 -1.34
C ARG A 70 -27.47 1.51 0.13
N GLY A 71 -28.03 2.65 0.51
CA GLY A 71 -28.95 2.75 1.66
C GLY A 71 -28.49 3.64 2.81
N GLN A 72 -28.63 4.96 2.66
CA GLN A 72 -29.03 5.76 3.82
C GLN A 72 -30.52 5.50 4.07
N GLN A 73 -30.83 4.51 4.91
CA GLN A 73 -32.07 4.45 5.69
C GLN A 73 -32.00 3.29 6.69
N GLY A 74 -32.06 3.63 7.98
CA GLY A 74 -32.29 2.67 9.06
C GLY A 74 -31.20 2.68 10.13
N ALA A 75 -31.32 3.58 11.10
CA ALA A 75 -30.57 3.49 12.34
C ALA A 75 -31.02 2.24 13.13
N SER A 76 -30.09 1.40 13.56
CA SER A 76 -30.12 0.72 14.88
C SER A 76 -28.90 -0.19 15.10
N SER A 77 -28.36 -0.06 16.31
CA SER A 77 -27.65 -1.07 17.11
C SER A 77 -26.19 -1.35 16.79
N GLY A 78 -25.34 -0.94 17.75
CA GLY A 78 -23.90 -1.08 17.71
C GLY A 78 -23.41 -2.52 17.62
N HIS A 79 -22.44 -2.70 16.75
CA HIS A 79 -21.33 -3.63 16.89
C HIS A 79 -20.16 -3.00 16.12
N THR A 80 -19.00 -2.96 16.79
CA THR A 80 -17.64 -2.67 16.28
C THR A 80 -17.56 -2.20 14.82
N GLU A 81 -17.15 -0.95 14.62
CA GLU A 81 -16.84 -0.33 13.33
C GLU A 81 -16.11 -1.33 12.41
N SER A 82 -16.87 -1.99 11.54
CA SER A 82 -16.29 -2.85 10.53
C SER A 82 -15.67 -1.91 9.51
N THR A 83 -14.36 -1.70 9.59
CA THR A 83 -13.56 -1.12 8.51
C THR A 83 -14.04 -1.75 7.20
N GLY A 84 -14.45 -0.95 6.22
CA GLY A 84 -15.15 -1.39 5.01
C GLY A 84 -14.30 -2.23 4.05
N THR A 85 -13.69 -3.31 4.54
CA THR A 85 -12.72 -4.18 3.91
C THR A 85 -13.15 -5.62 4.11
N ARG A 86 -13.04 -6.43 3.06
CA ARG A 86 -13.26 -7.87 3.10
C ARG A 86 -11.94 -8.60 2.87
N ILE A 87 -11.72 -9.68 3.61
CA ILE A 87 -10.55 -10.53 3.39
C ILE A 87 -10.89 -11.62 2.39
N CYS A 88 -9.95 -11.88 1.48
CA CYS A 88 -10.08 -12.84 0.42
C CYS A 88 -8.90 -13.81 0.40
N LEU A 89 -9.20 -15.08 0.20
CA LEU A 89 -8.23 -16.14 -0.06
C LEU A 89 -8.39 -16.61 -1.50
N LEU A 90 -7.34 -16.52 -2.32
CA LEU A 90 -7.29 -17.26 -3.57
C LEU A 90 -6.83 -18.67 -3.26
N VAL A 91 -7.69 -19.64 -3.49
CA VAL A 91 -7.42 -21.06 -3.24
C VAL A 91 -7.37 -21.84 -4.55
N GLN A 92 -6.64 -22.94 -4.53
CA GLN A 92 -6.54 -23.89 -5.64
C GLN A 92 -6.75 -25.31 -5.15
N ASP A 93 -7.57 -26.09 -5.85
CA ASP A 93 -7.76 -27.51 -5.56
C ASP A 93 -6.67 -28.40 -6.22
N ALA A 94 -6.72 -29.70 -5.98
CA ALA A 94 -5.75 -30.64 -6.54
C ALA A 94 -5.93 -30.88 -8.06
N CYS A 95 -7.06 -30.46 -8.63
CA CYS A 95 -7.39 -30.58 -10.05
C CYS A 95 -7.04 -29.31 -10.85
N GLY A 96 -6.57 -28.26 -10.18
CA GLY A 96 -6.15 -26.99 -10.77
C GLY A 96 -7.24 -25.92 -10.86
N MET A 97 -8.41 -26.14 -10.27
CA MET A 97 -9.49 -25.15 -10.20
C MET A 97 -9.23 -24.12 -9.11
N PHE A 98 -9.52 -22.85 -9.43
CA PHE A 98 -9.36 -21.74 -8.49
C PHE A 98 -10.69 -21.27 -7.89
N GLY A 99 -10.64 -20.83 -6.63
CA GLY A 99 -11.71 -20.13 -5.95
C GLY A 99 -11.23 -18.90 -5.19
N GLU A 100 -12.02 -17.83 -5.13
CA GLU A 100 -11.80 -16.68 -4.21
C GLU A 100 -12.78 -16.82 -3.06
N VAL A 101 -12.28 -17.05 -1.85
CA VAL A 101 -13.10 -17.24 -0.65
C VAL A 101 -13.13 -15.95 0.17
N HIS A 102 -14.31 -15.41 0.41
CA HIS A 102 -14.53 -14.27 1.30
C HIS A 102 -14.77 -14.76 2.72
N LEU A 103 -13.99 -14.23 3.66
CA LEU A 103 -13.99 -14.70 5.04
C LEU A 103 -13.97 -13.53 6.02
N GLU A 104 -14.63 -13.73 7.16
CA GLU A 104 -14.71 -12.80 8.29
C GLU A 104 -13.70 -13.22 9.37
N PHE A 105 -12.40 -13.15 9.08
CA PHE A 105 -11.34 -13.37 10.08
C PHE A 105 -10.42 -12.16 10.19
N THR A 106 -9.35 -12.25 10.99
CA THR A 106 -8.30 -11.22 11.04
C THR A 106 -7.25 -11.47 9.95
N MET A 107 -6.67 -10.40 9.39
CA MET A 107 -5.54 -10.48 8.44
C MET A 107 -4.39 -11.35 8.95
N SER A 108 -4.10 -11.31 10.25
CA SER A 108 -3.04 -12.12 10.88
C SER A 108 -3.29 -13.63 10.74
N LYS A 109 -4.51 -14.10 11.02
CA LYS A 109 -4.88 -15.50 10.86
C LYS A 109 -4.88 -15.91 9.38
N ALA A 110 -5.34 -15.02 8.50
CA ALA A 110 -5.33 -15.20 7.06
C ALA A 110 -3.95 -15.56 6.51
N ARG A 111 -2.95 -14.76 6.89
CA ARG A 111 -1.57 -14.88 6.40
C ARG A 111 -0.93 -16.21 6.81
N GLN A 112 -1.32 -16.79 7.96
CA GLN A 112 -0.85 -18.10 8.40
C GLN A 112 -1.34 -19.26 7.52
N LEU A 113 -2.43 -19.05 6.78
CA LEU A 113 -3.00 -20.06 5.88
C LEU A 113 -2.28 -20.08 4.53
N GLU A 114 -1.54 -19.01 4.17
CA GLU A 114 -0.90 -18.94 2.86
C GLU A 114 0.13 -20.05 2.66
N GLY A 115 0.03 -20.73 1.51
CA GLY A 115 0.84 -21.90 1.18
C GLY A 115 0.47 -23.19 1.91
N LYS A 116 -0.51 -23.15 2.83
CA LYS A 116 -0.98 -24.31 3.57
C LYS A 116 -2.08 -25.05 2.82
N CYS A 117 -2.15 -26.35 3.07
CA CYS A 117 -3.27 -27.19 2.67
C CYS A 117 -4.39 -27.05 3.70
N CYS A 118 -5.58 -26.67 3.24
CA CYS A 118 -6.73 -26.38 4.09
C CYS A 118 -7.96 -27.19 3.67
N SER A 119 -8.83 -27.46 4.64
CA SER A 119 -10.18 -27.96 4.45
C SER A 119 -11.13 -26.77 4.36
N LEU A 120 -11.91 -26.69 3.26
CA LEU A 120 -13.01 -25.74 3.11
C LEU A 120 -14.34 -26.45 3.29
N VAL A 121 -15.14 -26.01 4.28
CA VAL A 121 -16.45 -26.58 4.60
C VAL A 121 -17.48 -25.45 4.74
N GLY A 122 -18.75 -25.71 4.42
CA GLY A 122 -19.84 -24.75 4.68
C GLY A 122 -19.77 -23.48 3.84
N MET A 123 -19.23 -23.58 2.62
CA MET A 123 -19.13 -22.47 1.69
C MET A 123 -20.43 -22.32 0.89
N LYS A 124 -20.69 -21.09 0.41
CA LYS A 124 -21.74 -20.77 -0.54
C LYS A 124 -21.14 -20.11 -1.77
N VAL A 125 -21.56 -20.54 -2.96
CA VAL A 125 -21.18 -19.90 -4.21
C VAL A 125 -21.92 -18.58 -4.37
N LEU A 126 -21.19 -17.47 -4.41
CA LEU A 126 -21.74 -16.15 -4.68
C LEU A 126 -21.85 -15.87 -6.17
N GLN A 127 -20.77 -16.13 -6.91
CA GLN A 127 -20.75 -15.89 -8.34
C GLN A 127 -19.67 -16.72 -9.03
N LYS A 128 -19.89 -16.92 -10.33
CA LYS A 128 -18.94 -17.54 -11.26
C LYS A 128 -18.19 -16.41 -12.00
N ALA A 129 -16.90 -16.26 -11.74
CA ALA A 129 -16.04 -15.25 -12.35
C ALA A 129 -15.42 -15.77 -13.65
N THR A 130 -15.30 -14.87 -14.63
CA THR A 130 -14.70 -15.13 -15.95
C THR A 130 -13.72 -14.03 -16.29
N ARG A 131 -12.74 -14.33 -17.16
CA ARG A 131 -11.67 -13.39 -17.56
C ARG A 131 -12.18 -12.01 -17.96
N GLY A 132 -13.22 -11.94 -18.78
CA GLY A 132 -13.75 -10.67 -19.29
C GLY A 132 -14.42 -9.79 -18.24
N ARG A 133 -14.96 -10.37 -17.16
CA ARG A 133 -15.68 -9.62 -16.10
C ARG A 133 -14.82 -9.31 -14.88
N THR A 134 -13.80 -10.12 -14.63
CA THR A 134 -12.97 -10.03 -13.42
C THR A 134 -11.48 -10.11 -13.78
N ALA A 135 -11.01 -9.31 -14.74
CA ALA A 135 -9.63 -9.38 -15.22
C ALA A 135 -8.58 -9.34 -14.08
N GLY A 136 -8.86 -8.58 -13.01
CA GLY A 136 -8.00 -8.50 -11.83
C GLY A 136 -7.71 -9.83 -11.14
N ILE A 137 -8.66 -10.77 -11.02
CA ILE A 137 -8.38 -12.10 -10.42
C ILE A 137 -7.62 -13.00 -11.40
N PHE A 138 -7.92 -12.91 -12.69
CA PHE A 138 -7.27 -13.76 -13.68
C PHE A 138 -5.82 -13.36 -13.93
N SER A 139 -5.49 -12.07 -13.89
CA SER A 139 -4.07 -11.64 -13.90
C SER A 139 -3.25 -12.23 -12.75
N LEU A 140 -3.88 -12.54 -11.60
CA LEU A 140 -3.26 -13.23 -10.47
C LEU A 140 -3.19 -14.75 -10.68
N ILE A 141 -4.22 -15.35 -11.27
CA ILE A 141 -4.20 -16.77 -11.63
C ILE A 141 -3.12 -17.05 -12.68
N ASP A 142 -2.94 -16.13 -13.64
CA ASP A 142 -1.97 -16.28 -14.72
C ASP A 142 -0.51 -16.29 -14.21
N THR A 143 -0.22 -15.68 -13.05
CA THR A 143 1.12 -15.81 -12.42
C THR A 143 1.32 -17.09 -11.62
N LEU A 144 0.24 -17.82 -11.34
CA LEU A 144 0.23 -19.09 -10.62
C LEU A 144 0.09 -20.28 -11.58
N TRP A 145 0.04 -20.03 -12.89
CA TRP A 145 -0.20 -21.03 -13.91
C TRP A 145 0.97 -21.10 -14.92
N PRO A 146 1.40 -22.31 -15.32
CA PRO A 146 0.95 -23.63 -14.88
C PRO A 146 1.50 -24.02 -13.49
N PRO A 147 0.82 -24.94 -12.77
CA PRO A 147 1.34 -25.56 -11.55
C PRO A 147 2.72 -26.20 -11.76
N ALA A 148 3.63 -26.02 -10.80
CA ALA A 148 4.93 -26.69 -10.81
C ALA A 148 4.83 -28.21 -10.59
N VAL A 149 3.72 -28.65 -9.99
CA VAL A 149 3.37 -30.06 -9.76
C VAL A 149 2.30 -30.53 -10.72
N THR A 150 2.23 -31.84 -10.96
CA THR A 150 1.18 -32.44 -11.76
C THR A 150 -0.17 -32.38 -11.04
N LEU A 151 -1.22 -32.03 -11.79
CA LEU A 151 -2.59 -31.96 -11.29
C LEU A 151 -3.26 -33.33 -11.32
N LYS A 152 -4.19 -33.57 -10.39
CA LYS A 152 -5.06 -34.75 -10.40
C LYS A 152 -6.07 -34.64 -11.54
N THR A 153 -6.39 -35.78 -12.17
CA THR A 153 -7.47 -35.85 -13.15
C THR A 153 -8.81 -35.94 -12.41
N PRO A 154 -9.81 -35.11 -12.75
CA PRO A 154 -11.15 -35.20 -12.15
C PRO A 154 -11.74 -36.62 -12.30
N GLY A 155 -12.28 -37.18 -11.21
CA GLY A 155 -12.98 -38.47 -11.22
C GLY A 155 -12.12 -39.74 -11.21
N ARG A 156 -10.80 -39.67 -11.01
CA ARG A 156 -9.92 -40.86 -10.92
C ARG A 156 -9.08 -40.84 -9.64
N ASP A 157 -9.37 -41.76 -8.70
CA ASP A 157 -8.62 -41.95 -7.44
C ASP A 157 -7.27 -42.68 -7.61
N GLN A 158 -6.80 -42.87 -8.84
CA GLN A 158 -5.60 -43.65 -9.17
C GLN A 158 -4.55 -42.77 -9.87
N PRO A 159 -3.25 -42.88 -9.53
CA PRO A 159 -2.20 -42.07 -10.16
C PRO A 159 -2.20 -42.30 -11.67
N CYS A 160 -2.58 -41.27 -12.42
CA CYS A 160 -2.55 -41.29 -13.88
C CYS A 160 -1.11 -41.05 -14.34
N GLU A 161 -0.65 -41.81 -15.33
CA GLU A 161 0.67 -41.66 -15.94
C GLU A 161 0.93 -40.21 -16.40
N GLU A 162 2.21 -39.83 -16.40
CA GLU A 162 2.73 -38.50 -16.63
C GLU A 162 2.31 -37.91 -17.99
N ILE A 163 1.15 -37.25 -18.03
CA ILE A 163 0.78 -36.42 -19.17
C ILE A 163 1.26 -34.99 -18.90
N LYS A 164 2.50 -34.68 -19.33
CA LYS A 164 2.99 -33.31 -19.54
C LYS A 164 2.22 -32.68 -20.71
N THR A 165 0.95 -32.33 -20.50
CA THR A 165 0.21 -31.52 -21.46
C THR A 165 0.08 -30.11 -20.90
N HIS A 166 0.44 -29.13 -21.74
CA HIS A 166 0.25 -27.72 -21.48
C HIS A 166 -1.25 -27.44 -21.33
N LEU A 167 -1.77 -27.63 -20.12
CA LEU A 167 -3.16 -27.34 -19.82
C LEU A 167 -3.39 -25.83 -20.00
N PRO A 168 -4.46 -25.43 -20.70
CA PRO A 168 -4.76 -24.01 -20.88
C PRO A 168 -5.02 -23.37 -19.51
N PRO A 169 -4.63 -22.11 -19.30
CA PRO A 169 -4.85 -21.44 -18.03
C PRO A 169 -6.35 -21.36 -17.72
N PRO A 170 -6.76 -21.51 -16.45
CA PRO A 170 -8.16 -21.53 -16.05
C PRO A 170 -8.94 -20.31 -16.55
N VAL A 171 -10.06 -20.56 -17.22
CA VAL A 171 -10.97 -19.52 -17.71
C VAL A 171 -12.02 -19.12 -16.67
N LEU A 172 -12.04 -19.84 -15.55
CA LEU A 172 -13.08 -19.76 -14.55
C LEU A 172 -12.52 -19.77 -13.13
N CYS A 173 -13.16 -18.99 -12.27
CA CYS A 173 -12.94 -18.99 -10.84
C CYS A 173 -14.28 -18.85 -10.11
N TYR A 174 -14.50 -19.62 -9.05
CA TYR A 174 -15.70 -19.48 -8.22
C TYR A 174 -15.44 -18.51 -7.07
N ILE A 175 -16.35 -17.57 -6.86
CA ILE A 175 -16.31 -16.67 -5.72
C ILE A 175 -17.22 -17.27 -4.65
N LEU A 176 -16.64 -17.56 -3.50
CA LEU A 176 -17.24 -18.28 -2.40
C LEU A 176 -17.33 -17.35 -1.19
N THR A 177 -18.32 -17.57 -0.33
CA THR A 177 -18.38 -16.93 0.99
C THR A 177 -18.57 -18.00 2.06
N ALA A 178 -17.92 -17.83 3.21
CA ALA A 178 -18.28 -18.60 4.37
C ALA A 178 -19.64 -18.14 4.92
N GLN A 179 -20.41 -19.08 5.44
CA GLN A 179 -21.57 -18.76 6.26
C GLN A 179 -21.13 -18.57 7.73
N PRO A 180 -21.63 -17.56 8.46
CA PRO A 180 -21.16 -17.22 9.81
C PRO A 180 -21.17 -18.36 10.85
N SER A 181 -22.00 -19.40 10.68
CA SER A 181 -22.14 -20.50 11.64
C SER A 181 -21.58 -21.86 11.19
N LEU A 182 -21.29 -22.03 9.90
CA LEU A 182 -20.95 -23.33 9.30
C LEU A 182 -19.73 -23.27 8.38
N GLY A 183 -19.39 -22.07 7.89
CA GLY A 183 -18.25 -21.86 7.01
C GLY A 183 -16.95 -21.86 7.78
N GLN A 184 -16.08 -22.83 7.51
CA GLN A 184 -14.79 -22.94 8.18
C GLN A 184 -13.68 -23.22 7.18
N ILE A 185 -12.51 -22.64 7.45
CA ILE A 185 -11.24 -23.00 6.82
C ILE A 185 -10.25 -23.40 7.92
N ASP A 186 -9.78 -24.64 7.85
CA ASP A 186 -8.81 -25.18 8.81
C ASP A 186 -7.61 -25.78 8.08
N ILE A 187 -6.44 -25.64 8.67
CA ILE A 187 -5.22 -26.30 8.21
C ILE A 187 -5.39 -27.81 8.44
N ILE A 188 -5.04 -28.62 7.45
CA ILE A 188 -5.05 -30.08 7.57
C ILE A 188 -3.70 -30.49 8.19
N ASP A 189 -3.73 -31.11 9.38
CA ASP A 189 -2.53 -31.49 10.16
C ASP A 189 -1.48 -32.27 9.33
N GLY A 190 -0.18 -31.92 9.53
CA GLY A 190 0.96 -32.61 8.91
C GLY A 190 1.97 -31.69 8.19
N ASP A 191 2.38 -30.59 8.83
CA ASP A 191 2.69 -29.28 8.25
C ASP A 191 4.08 -29.06 7.57
N PRO A 192 4.19 -29.17 6.23
CA PRO A 192 5.03 -28.27 5.44
C PRO A 192 4.21 -27.44 4.44
N ILE A 193 4.84 -26.41 3.85
CA ILE A 193 4.28 -25.67 2.71
C ILE A 193 3.90 -26.67 1.61
N SER A 194 2.68 -26.57 1.07
CA SER A 194 2.20 -27.48 0.04
C SER A 194 3.03 -27.35 -1.23
N ASN A 195 3.37 -28.48 -1.87
CA ASN A 195 4.10 -28.46 -3.14
C ASN A 195 3.30 -27.81 -4.29
N LEU A 196 1.98 -27.70 -4.16
CA LEU A 196 1.12 -27.00 -5.12
C LEU A 196 1.20 -25.47 -4.96
N TYR A 197 1.63 -24.97 -3.80
CA TYR A 197 1.76 -23.54 -3.56
C TYR A 197 2.85 -22.95 -4.45
N GLN A 198 2.52 -21.84 -5.11
CA GLN A 198 3.48 -21.07 -5.88
C GLN A 198 3.79 -19.75 -5.17
N PRO A 199 4.96 -19.62 -4.51
CA PRO A 199 5.34 -18.36 -3.89
C PRO A 199 5.48 -17.24 -4.93
N PRO A 200 5.24 -15.97 -4.54
CA PRO A 200 5.49 -14.85 -5.43
C PRO A 200 6.97 -14.79 -5.81
N VAL A 201 7.25 -14.68 -7.10
CA VAL A 201 8.62 -14.52 -7.60
C VAL A 201 9.07 -13.09 -7.38
N THR A 202 9.98 -12.90 -6.44
CA THR A 202 10.60 -11.60 -6.14
C THR A 202 11.60 -11.23 -7.24
N ARG A 203 11.45 -10.03 -7.78
CA ARG A 203 12.34 -9.44 -8.78
C ARG A 203 12.98 -8.16 -8.24
N CYS A 204 14.13 -7.78 -8.79
CA CYS A 204 14.65 -6.44 -8.56
C CYS A 204 13.96 -5.41 -9.45
N LEU A 205 14.04 -4.12 -9.11
CA LEU A 205 13.40 -3.07 -9.89
C LEU A 205 13.96 -2.95 -11.31
N ARG A 206 15.25 -3.28 -11.51
CA ARG A 206 15.84 -3.37 -12.85
C ARG A 206 15.13 -4.40 -13.71
N ASP A 207 14.91 -5.61 -13.19
CA ASP A 207 14.20 -6.66 -13.91
C ASP A 207 12.76 -6.26 -14.20
N VAL A 208 12.07 -5.64 -13.23
CA VAL A 208 10.69 -5.15 -13.39
C VAL A 208 10.59 -4.11 -14.51
N LEU A 209 11.59 -3.24 -14.66
CA LEU A 209 11.64 -2.26 -15.74
C LEU A 209 11.70 -2.89 -17.13
N GLN A 210 12.43 -3.98 -17.25
CA GLN A 210 12.71 -4.68 -18.51
C GLN A 210 11.59 -5.65 -18.93
N MET A 211 10.55 -5.81 -18.10
CA MET A 211 9.38 -6.62 -18.44
C MET A 211 8.58 -5.99 -19.58
N ASN A 212 8.35 -6.74 -20.66
CA ASN A 212 7.64 -6.28 -21.86
C ASN A 212 6.13 -6.56 -21.85
N ASP A 213 5.65 -7.37 -20.90
CA ASP A 213 4.30 -7.91 -20.93
C ASP A 213 3.30 -6.99 -20.20
N LEU A 214 2.31 -6.48 -20.95
CA LEU A 214 1.23 -5.65 -20.41
C LEU A 214 0.33 -6.46 -19.47
N GLY A 215 -0.01 -5.87 -18.32
CA GLY A 215 -0.95 -6.46 -17.35
C GLY A 215 -0.38 -7.64 -16.56
N THR A 216 0.94 -7.86 -16.61
CA THR A 216 1.58 -8.88 -15.80
C THR A 216 1.73 -8.44 -14.36
N ARG A 217 1.63 -9.38 -13.43
CA ARG A 217 1.92 -9.12 -12.02
C ARG A 217 3.39 -9.37 -11.72
N CYS A 218 3.97 -8.50 -10.90
CA CYS A 218 5.33 -8.60 -10.41
C CYS A 218 5.35 -8.43 -8.90
N SER A 219 6.29 -9.11 -8.25
CA SER A 219 6.56 -8.91 -6.82
C SER A 219 8.00 -8.42 -6.63
N PHE A 220 8.21 -7.44 -5.76
CA PHE A 220 9.52 -6.84 -5.56
C PHE A 220 9.62 -6.14 -4.19
N TYR A 221 10.83 -6.01 -3.68
CA TYR A 221 11.12 -5.15 -2.52
C TYR A 221 11.61 -3.80 -3.03
N ALA A 222 11.12 -2.72 -2.43
CA ALA A 222 11.65 -1.41 -2.73
C ALA A 222 11.60 -0.49 -1.51
N ARG A 223 12.57 0.41 -1.42
CA ARG A 223 12.60 1.49 -0.45
C ARG A 223 11.77 2.66 -0.96
N VAL A 224 10.80 3.11 -0.16
CA VAL A 224 10.06 4.33 -0.44
C VAL A 224 10.92 5.52 -0.04
N ILE A 225 11.15 6.44 -0.98
CA ILE A 225 12.01 7.62 -0.79
C ILE A 225 11.23 8.93 -0.84
N TYR A 226 10.04 8.90 -1.44
CA TYR A 226 9.13 10.03 -1.47
C TYR A 226 7.70 9.53 -1.74
N GLN A 227 6.70 10.28 -1.26
CA GLN A 227 5.30 9.98 -1.50
C GLN A 227 4.46 11.23 -1.79
N ARG A 228 3.35 11.05 -2.51
CA ARG A 228 2.37 12.09 -2.77
C ARG A 228 0.94 11.51 -2.77
N PRO A 229 -0.06 12.13 -2.11
CA PRO A 229 0.09 13.29 -1.22
C PRO A 229 0.91 12.95 0.03
N GLN A 230 1.49 13.97 0.66
CA GLN A 230 2.18 13.79 1.94
C GLN A 230 1.15 13.52 3.03
N LEU A 231 1.15 12.30 3.57
CA LEU A 231 0.22 11.88 4.62
C LEU A 231 0.68 12.47 5.95
N LYS A 232 -0.08 13.46 6.46
CA LYS A 232 0.16 14.07 7.78
C LYS A 232 -0.80 13.54 8.86
N SER A 233 -1.83 12.82 8.45
CA SER A 233 -2.83 12.21 9.31
C SER A 233 -3.50 11.05 8.57
N LEU A 234 -3.75 9.96 9.29
CA LEU A 234 -4.41 8.75 8.81
C LEU A 234 -5.88 9.00 8.42
N LEU A 235 -6.48 10.10 8.90
CA LEU A 235 -7.88 10.48 8.65
C LEU A 235 -8.17 10.89 7.19
N LEU A 236 -7.15 11.01 6.33
CA LEU A 236 -7.27 11.47 4.94
C LEU A 236 -7.30 10.33 3.90
N LEU A 237 -7.28 9.07 4.35
CA LEU A 237 -7.03 7.91 3.49
C LEU A 237 -8.25 7.38 2.75
N GLU A 238 -9.47 7.75 3.14
CA GLU A 238 -10.66 7.03 2.68
C GLU A 238 -10.94 7.13 1.18
N GLN A 239 -10.21 7.95 0.39
CA GLN A 239 -10.46 8.02 -1.05
C GLN A 239 -9.37 8.70 -1.90
N ARG A 240 -8.07 8.42 -1.69
CA ARG A 240 -7.03 9.05 -2.53
C ARG A 240 -6.01 8.07 -3.08
N GLU A 241 -5.69 8.32 -4.34
CA GLU A 241 -4.57 7.73 -5.06
C GLU A 241 -3.26 8.17 -4.40
N ILE A 242 -2.37 7.22 -4.13
CA ILE A 242 -1.06 7.48 -3.53
C ILE A 242 0.01 7.16 -4.55
N TRP A 243 0.96 8.07 -4.72
CA TRP A 243 2.11 7.94 -5.58
C TRP A 243 3.33 7.71 -4.70
N LEU A 244 3.95 6.55 -4.85
CA LEU A 244 5.16 6.19 -4.13
C LEU A 244 6.31 6.23 -5.12
N LEU A 245 7.33 7.02 -4.82
CA LEU A 245 8.59 6.93 -5.52
C LEU A 245 9.52 6.03 -4.73
N VAL A 246 10.01 5.01 -5.43
CA VAL A 246 10.74 3.90 -4.84
C VAL A 246 12.08 3.67 -5.55
N THR A 247 13.00 3.04 -4.83
CA THR A 247 14.30 2.59 -5.36
C THR A 247 14.71 1.28 -4.70
N ASP A 248 15.66 0.58 -5.32
CA ASP A 248 16.35 -0.56 -4.71
C ASP A 248 17.86 -0.45 -4.97
N ILE A 249 18.62 -1.45 -4.54
CA ILE A 249 20.07 -1.50 -4.76
C ILE A 249 20.42 -1.57 -6.26
N THR A 250 19.62 -2.23 -7.08
CA THR A 250 19.92 -2.45 -8.50
C THR A 250 19.80 -1.19 -9.34
N LEU A 251 18.95 -0.24 -8.95
CA LEU A 251 18.85 1.08 -9.57
C LEU A 251 19.88 2.09 -9.04
N GLN A 252 20.45 1.85 -7.86
CA GLN A 252 21.43 2.76 -7.24
C GLN A 252 22.88 2.39 -7.54
N THR A 253 23.16 1.12 -7.84
CA THR A 253 24.49 0.66 -8.26
C THR A 253 24.83 1.18 -9.66
N LYS A 254 25.97 1.87 -9.78
CA LYS A 254 26.49 2.32 -11.08
C LYS A 254 27.15 1.16 -11.79
N GLU A 255 26.46 0.57 -12.76
CA GLU A 255 27.08 -0.30 -13.77
C GLU A 255 27.30 0.49 -15.07
N GLU A 256 28.49 0.34 -15.67
CA GLU A 256 28.94 1.14 -16.81
C GLU A 256 28.07 0.98 -18.08
N SER A 257 27.29 -0.10 -18.19
CA SER A 257 26.42 -0.38 -19.34
C SER A 257 25.06 0.31 -19.29
N ASP A 258 24.60 0.78 -18.12
CA ASP A 258 23.18 1.03 -17.84
C ASP A 258 22.85 2.51 -17.60
N THR A 259 23.58 3.43 -18.23
CA THR A 259 23.43 4.90 -18.07
C THR A 259 22.05 5.46 -18.43
N ARG A 260 21.11 4.65 -18.92
CA ARG A 260 19.74 5.05 -19.29
C ARG A 260 18.65 4.58 -18.33
N LEU A 261 18.96 3.72 -17.35
CA LEU A 261 17.96 3.28 -16.41
C LEU A 261 17.69 4.37 -15.37
N PRO A 262 16.41 4.66 -15.06
CA PRO A 262 16.08 5.63 -14.04
C PRO A 262 16.50 5.09 -12.66
N LYS A 263 17.02 5.97 -11.81
CA LYS A 263 17.40 5.62 -10.44
C LYS A 263 16.21 5.42 -9.50
N THR A 264 15.04 5.87 -9.93
CA THR A 264 13.81 5.82 -9.12
C THR A 264 12.63 5.45 -9.99
N LEU A 265 11.65 4.78 -9.39
CA LEU A 265 10.43 4.36 -10.07
C LEU A 265 9.19 4.85 -9.37
N LEU A 266 8.19 5.19 -10.17
CA LEU A 266 6.86 5.57 -9.70
C LEU A 266 5.99 4.32 -9.57
N VAL A 267 5.46 4.11 -8.37
CA VAL A 267 4.41 3.13 -8.06
C VAL A 267 3.12 3.88 -7.73
N TYR A 268 2.06 3.51 -8.43
CA TYR A 268 0.75 4.11 -8.28
C TYR A 268 -0.16 3.19 -7.46
N VAL A 269 -0.57 3.64 -6.28
CA VAL A 269 -1.49 2.91 -5.41
C VAL A 269 -2.90 3.45 -5.63
N THR A 270 -3.76 2.59 -6.19
CA THR A 270 -5.17 2.91 -6.44
C THR A 270 -5.99 2.84 -5.15
N PRO A 271 -7.17 3.48 -5.10
CA PRO A 271 -8.13 3.31 -4.00
C PRO A 271 -8.67 1.88 -3.84
N LEU A 272 -8.46 1.00 -4.83
CA LEU A 272 -8.86 -0.41 -4.77
C LEU A 272 -7.82 -1.30 -4.08
N CYS A 273 -6.59 -0.79 -3.90
CA CYS A 273 -5.54 -1.47 -3.15
C CYS A 273 -5.70 -1.15 -1.67
N VAL A 274 -6.23 -2.10 -0.90
CA VAL A 274 -6.38 -1.94 0.54
C VAL A 274 -5.02 -2.07 1.22
N LEU A 275 -4.63 -1.05 1.97
CA LEU A 275 -3.37 -1.01 2.71
C LEU A 275 -3.61 -1.39 4.18
N ASP A 276 -2.72 -2.23 4.71
CA ASP A 276 -2.74 -2.59 6.12
C ASP A 276 -2.28 -1.41 7.00
N SER A 277 -2.77 -1.35 8.24
CA SER A 277 -2.49 -0.24 9.16
C SER A 277 -0.99 -0.01 9.35
N GLU A 278 -0.19 -1.07 9.47
CA GLU A 278 1.28 -0.97 9.60
C GLU A 278 1.93 -0.22 8.43
N VAL A 279 1.44 -0.45 7.21
CA VAL A 279 1.92 0.26 6.01
C VAL A 279 1.46 1.70 6.04
N LEU A 280 0.22 1.96 6.46
CA LEU A 280 -0.31 3.32 6.58
C LEU A 280 0.46 4.15 7.61
N GLU A 281 0.78 3.58 8.76
CA GLU A 281 1.61 4.22 9.78
C GLU A 281 3.01 4.52 9.24
N ALA A 282 3.64 3.56 8.57
CA ALA A 282 4.96 3.74 7.97
C ALA A 282 4.95 4.84 6.89
N LEU A 283 3.91 4.91 6.06
CA LEU A 283 3.74 5.96 5.07
C LEU A 283 3.41 7.33 5.70
N ALA A 284 2.72 7.37 6.85
CA ALA A 284 2.50 8.62 7.59
C ALA A 284 3.78 9.13 8.29
N GLY A 285 4.74 8.23 8.54
CA GLY A 285 6.04 8.55 9.12
C GLY A 285 6.99 9.28 8.16
N THR A 286 8.03 9.87 8.74
CA THR A 286 9.12 10.55 8.00
C THR A 286 10.37 9.68 7.83
N ALA A 287 10.41 8.53 8.51
CA ALA A 287 11.51 7.59 8.39
C ALA A 287 11.47 6.87 7.03
N PRO A 288 12.61 6.39 6.52
CA PRO A 288 12.65 5.55 5.34
C PRO A 288 12.15 4.15 5.69
N HIS A 289 11.33 3.58 4.81
CA HIS A 289 10.77 2.25 4.98
C HIS A 289 10.93 1.44 3.70
N SER A 290 11.15 0.14 3.85
CA SER A 290 11.16 -0.80 2.73
C SER A 290 9.87 -1.58 2.73
N ILE A 291 9.23 -1.67 1.57
CA ILE A 291 7.95 -2.33 1.39
C ILE A 291 8.14 -3.46 0.39
N PHE A 292 7.58 -4.61 0.71
CA PHE A 292 7.37 -5.68 -0.24
C PHE A 292 6.06 -5.43 -0.98
N PHE A 293 6.18 -5.16 -2.28
CA PHE A 293 5.06 -5.02 -3.19
C PHE A 293 4.80 -6.39 -3.78
N LYS A 294 3.76 -7.06 -3.29
CA LYS A 294 3.39 -8.40 -3.71
C LYS A 294 2.28 -8.33 -4.74
N ASP A 295 2.52 -8.96 -5.88
CA ASP A 295 1.54 -9.09 -6.97
C ASP A 295 1.04 -7.72 -7.49
N ALA A 296 1.92 -6.72 -7.58
CA ALA A 296 1.61 -5.44 -8.21
C ALA A 296 1.49 -5.58 -9.73
N LEU A 297 0.63 -4.80 -10.38
CA LEU A 297 0.45 -4.83 -11.83
C LEU A 297 1.51 -3.98 -12.53
N ARG A 298 2.09 -4.50 -13.60
CA ARG A 298 2.92 -3.76 -14.55
C ARG A 298 2.07 -3.45 -15.78
N ASP A 299 1.83 -2.17 -16.04
CA ASP A 299 1.07 -1.73 -17.21
C ASP A 299 1.71 -0.49 -17.84
N GLN A 300 1.97 -0.55 -19.16
CA GLN A 300 2.58 0.54 -19.94
C GLN A 300 3.82 1.17 -19.29
N GLY A 301 4.70 0.34 -18.71
CA GLY A 301 5.92 0.80 -18.04
C GLY A 301 5.69 1.43 -16.66
N ARG A 302 4.46 1.43 -16.15
CA ARG A 302 4.08 1.89 -14.81
C ARG A 302 3.80 0.70 -13.91
N ILE A 303 4.04 0.88 -12.62
CA ILE A 303 3.65 -0.10 -11.60
C ILE A 303 2.41 0.41 -10.90
N VAL A 304 1.38 -0.44 -10.83
CA VAL A 304 0.08 -0.12 -10.28
C VAL A 304 -0.25 -1.14 -9.18
N CYS A 305 -0.41 -0.65 -7.96
CA CYS A 305 -1.00 -1.41 -6.87
C CYS A 305 -2.52 -1.27 -6.94
N ALA A 306 -3.19 -2.34 -7.36
CA ALA A 306 -4.63 -2.40 -7.55
C ALA A 306 -5.25 -3.45 -6.63
N GLU A 307 -6.47 -3.89 -6.94
CA GLU A 307 -7.07 -4.98 -6.21
C GLU A 307 -6.18 -6.24 -6.24
N ARG A 308 -6.13 -6.94 -5.10
CA ARG A 308 -5.32 -8.17 -4.90
C ARG A 308 -3.80 -7.95 -4.95
N THR A 309 -3.33 -6.71 -4.96
CA THR A 309 -1.95 -6.39 -4.61
C THR A 309 -1.84 -6.27 -3.09
N VAL A 310 -0.74 -6.74 -2.51
CA VAL A 310 -0.49 -6.65 -1.06
C VAL A 310 0.81 -5.89 -0.82
N LEU A 311 0.76 -4.90 0.05
CA LEU A 311 1.95 -4.19 0.52
C LEU A 311 2.26 -4.69 1.93
N LEU A 312 3.47 -5.18 2.14
CA LEU A 312 3.94 -5.62 3.46
C LEU A 312 5.15 -4.80 3.87
N LEU A 313 5.12 -4.25 5.08
CA LEU A 313 6.28 -3.58 5.65
C LEU A 313 7.38 -4.63 5.88
N GLN A 314 8.58 -4.35 5.38
CA GLN A 314 9.74 -5.17 5.70
C GLN A 314 10.33 -4.66 7.01
N GLU A 315 10.28 -5.49 8.06
CA GLU A 315 11.03 -5.20 9.28
C GLU A 315 12.53 -5.16 8.96
N PRO A 316 13.29 -4.18 9.50
CA PRO A 316 14.74 -4.19 9.39
C PRO A 316 15.26 -5.49 10.00
N LEU A 317 15.86 -6.36 9.19
CA LEU A 317 16.42 -7.61 9.67
C LEU A 317 17.59 -7.30 10.60
N LEU A 318 17.33 -7.27 11.90
CA LEU A 318 18.37 -7.37 12.89
C LEU A 318 18.96 -8.79 12.77
N SER A 319 20.23 -8.84 12.37
CA SER A 319 21.17 -9.97 12.50
C SER A 319 21.15 -11.12 11.47
N VAL A 320 22.29 -11.22 10.78
CA VAL A 320 23.07 -12.42 10.42
C VAL A 320 22.31 -13.76 10.40
N GLY A 321 21.98 -14.26 9.21
CA GLY A 321 21.68 -15.69 9.05
C GLY A 321 20.54 -16.07 8.10
N SER A 322 20.40 -15.44 6.94
CA SER A 322 19.72 -16.05 5.79
C SER A 322 20.09 -15.27 4.53
N GLY A 323 20.49 -15.97 3.45
CA GLY A 323 21.04 -15.39 2.22
C GLY A 323 20.06 -14.58 1.35
N VAL A 324 19.07 -13.92 1.96
CA VAL A 324 18.15 -13.01 1.27
C VAL A 324 18.85 -11.65 1.19
N SER A 325 19.06 -11.15 -0.03
CA SER A 325 19.75 -9.89 -0.31
C SER A 325 19.26 -8.78 0.63
N SER A 326 20.15 -8.20 1.43
CA SER A 326 19.75 -7.07 2.27
C SER A 326 19.23 -5.96 1.35
N CYS A 327 18.01 -5.48 1.59
CA CYS A 327 17.46 -4.32 0.91
C CYS A 327 18.10 -3.00 1.42
N GLU A 328 19.27 -3.11 2.06
CA GLU A 328 20.03 -1.98 2.54
C GLU A 328 20.73 -1.33 1.36
N LEU A 329 20.39 -0.06 1.13
CA LEU A 329 21.05 0.73 0.11
C LEU A 329 22.52 0.96 0.52
N PRO A 330 23.46 0.92 -0.43
CA PRO A 330 24.90 1.06 -0.16
C PRO A 330 25.32 2.48 0.27
N GLY A 331 24.39 3.43 0.33
CA GLY A 331 24.63 4.82 0.74
C GLY A 331 23.38 5.69 0.59
N PRO A 332 23.51 7.02 0.70
CA PRO A 332 22.44 7.96 0.42
C PRO A 332 21.85 7.73 -0.97
N VAL A 333 20.53 7.89 -1.09
CA VAL A 333 19.82 7.74 -2.36
C VAL A 333 20.34 8.80 -3.33
N THR A 334 20.75 8.35 -4.52
CA THR A 334 21.12 9.25 -5.59
C THR A 334 19.95 9.41 -6.56
N LEU A 335 19.71 10.64 -7.00
CA LEU A 335 18.69 10.96 -8.01
C LEU A 335 19.34 11.16 -9.37
N ASP A 336 18.53 11.05 -10.42
CA ASP A 336 18.92 11.46 -11.76
C ASP A 336 18.99 12.99 -11.83
N SER A 337 19.94 13.54 -12.58
CA SER A 337 19.99 14.98 -12.83
C SER A 337 18.91 15.37 -13.82
N LEU A 338 18.29 16.54 -13.62
CA LEU A 338 17.29 17.06 -14.55
C LEU A 338 17.86 17.15 -15.98
N ASP A 339 17.22 16.46 -16.91
CA ASP A 339 17.63 16.37 -18.32
C ASP A 339 16.42 16.45 -19.28
N SER A 340 16.65 16.16 -20.57
CA SER A 340 15.60 16.14 -21.58
C SER A 340 14.66 14.95 -21.53
N ALA A 341 15.08 13.83 -20.95
CA ALA A 341 14.30 12.61 -20.83
C ALA A 341 13.45 12.58 -19.55
N THR A 342 13.71 13.48 -18.60
CA THR A 342 13.03 13.54 -17.30
C THR A 342 11.51 13.73 -17.49
N PRO A 343 10.68 12.75 -17.10
CA PRO A 343 9.23 12.81 -17.30
C PRO A 343 8.51 13.62 -16.21
N VAL A 344 7.24 13.96 -16.45
CA VAL A 344 6.35 14.48 -15.39
C VAL A 344 6.10 13.37 -14.35
N ASN A 345 5.92 13.75 -13.09
CA ASN A 345 5.71 12.85 -11.96
C ASN A 345 6.92 11.97 -11.58
N SER A 346 8.13 12.41 -11.92
CA SER A 346 9.38 11.86 -11.38
C SER A 346 10.02 12.82 -10.37
N ILE A 347 11.11 12.36 -9.76
CA ILE A 347 12.00 13.21 -8.99
C ILE A 347 13.38 13.26 -9.63
N CYS A 348 14.02 14.41 -9.49
CA CYS A 348 15.35 14.66 -10.02
C CYS A 348 16.14 15.56 -9.08
N SER A 349 17.46 15.58 -9.26
CA SER A 349 18.34 16.58 -8.69
C SER A 349 18.51 17.75 -9.67
N VAL A 350 18.50 18.98 -9.16
CA VAL A 350 18.72 20.18 -9.95
C VAL A 350 19.69 21.13 -9.24
N GLN A 351 20.57 21.75 -10.03
CA GLN A 351 21.47 22.80 -9.60
C GLN A 351 21.43 23.92 -10.64
N GLY A 352 21.56 25.17 -10.21
CA GLY A 352 21.53 26.29 -11.13
C GLY A 352 21.71 27.63 -10.44
N THR A 353 21.72 28.68 -11.26
CA THR A 353 21.85 30.07 -10.81
C THR A 353 20.51 30.77 -10.95
N VAL A 354 20.12 31.56 -9.94
CA VAL A 354 18.87 32.33 -9.98
C VAL A 354 18.98 33.43 -11.03
N VAL A 355 18.13 33.37 -12.05
CA VAL A 355 18.03 34.37 -13.12
C VAL A 355 16.74 35.18 -13.06
N GLY A 356 15.81 34.80 -12.18
CA GLY A 356 14.59 35.56 -11.95
C GLY A 356 13.80 35.04 -10.76
N VAL A 357 12.82 35.84 -10.34
CA VAL A 357 11.86 35.50 -9.28
C VAL A 357 10.46 35.70 -9.84
N ASP A 358 9.54 34.81 -9.51
CA ASP A 358 8.11 35.04 -9.79
C ASP A 358 7.50 35.89 -8.67
N GLU A 359 7.63 37.21 -8.83
CA GLU A 359 7.12 38.21 -7.89
C GLU A 359 5.60 38.11 -7.69
N SER A 360 4.85 37.67 -8.70
CA SER A 360 3.39 37.56 -8.61
C SER A 360 2.93 36.50 -7.60
N THR A 361 3.80 35.55 -7.28
CA THR A 361 3.54 34.48 -6.30
C THR A 361 4.36 34.64 -5.02
N ALA A 362 5.25 35.63 -4.95
CA ALA A 362 6.14 35.83 -3.81
C ALA A 362 5.39 36.53 -2.68
N PHE A 363 5.31 35.88 -1.51
CA PHE A 363 4.71 36.49 -0.32
C PHE A 363 5.29 35.89 0.96
N SER A 364 5.20 36.66 2.05
CA SER A 364 5.56 36.22 3.39
C SER A 364 4.38 36.40 4.35
N TRP A 365 4.30 35.57 5.38
CA TRP A 365 3.26 35.66 6.38
C TRP A 365 3.76 35.17 7.74
N PRO A 366 3.30 35.78 8.85
CA PRO A 366 3.65 35.34 10.19
C PRO A 366 2.90 34.06 10.55
N VAL A 367 3.55 33.18 11.30
CA VAL A 367 2.92 32.01 11.94
C VAL A 367 3.25 31.94 13.43
N CYS A 368 2.42 31.23 14.19
CA CYS A 368 2.66 30.97 15.60
C CYS A 368 4.00 30.25 15.78
N ASP A 369 4.83 30.76 16.68
CA ASP A 369 6.13 30.22 17.07
C ASP A 369 6.06 28.86 17.78
N ARG A 370 4.89 28.47 18.30
CA ARG A 370 4.70 27.21 19.02
C ARG A 370 4.01 26.13 18.20
N CYS A 371 2.85 26.43 17.59
CA CYS A 371 2.10 25.43 16.82
C CYS A 371 2.26 25.57 15.30
N GLY A 372 2.91 26.64 14.81
CA GLY A 372 3.09 26.87 13.38
C GLY A 372 1.82 27.26 12.62
N ASN A 373 0.70 27.52 13.31
CA ASN A 373 -0.54 27.99 12.69
C ASN A 373 -0.36 29.39 12.09
N GLY A 374 -0.77 29.55 10.83
CA GLY A 374 -0.70 30.83 10.10
C GLY A 374 -1.96 31.67 10.18
N ARG A 375 -3.04 31.20 10.81
CA ARG A 375 -4.27 31.97 11.05
C ARG A 375 -4.14 32.76 12.36
N LEU A 376 -3.18 33.66 12.40
CA LEU A 376 -3.01 34.57 13.53
C LEU A 376 -4.05 35.69 13.45
N GLU A 377 -4.71 35.95 14.56
CA GLU A 377 -5.67 37.04 14.69
C GLU A 377 -4.95 38.29 15.21
N GLN A 378 -5.33 39.46 14.70
CA GLN A 378 -4.81 40.74 15.18
C GLN A 378 -5.97 41.51 15.79
N ARG A 379 -5.94 41.72 17.11
CA ARG A 379 -6.96 42.52 17.80
C ARG A 379 -6.59 44.00 17.69
N LEU A 380 -7.57 44.83 17.33
CA LEU A 380 -7.40 46.28 17.23
C LEU A 380 -6.95 46.91 18.57
N GLU A 381 -7.29 46.27 19.68
CA GLU A 381 -7.02 46.72 21.06
C GLU A 381 -5.54 46.51 21.46
N ASP A 382 -4.83 45.56 20.84
CA ASP A 382 -3.51 45.07 21.31
C ASP A 382 -2.31 45.67 20.55
N ARG A 383 -2.42 46.90 20.04
CA ARG A 383 -1.33 47.59 19.29
C ARG A 383 -0.69 46.75 18.17
N GLY A 384 -1.48 45.89 17.53
CA GLY A 384 -1.01 45.04 16.44
C GLY A 384 -0.33 43.74 16.86
N ALA A 385 -0.42 43.32 18.12
CA ALA A 385 0.03 42.00 18.55
C ALA A 385 -0.81 40.88 17.91
N PHE A 386 -0.16 39.75 17.60
CA PHE A 386 -0.82 38.57 17.06
C PHE A 386 -1.32 37.67 18.19
N SER A 387 -2.48 37.05 18.02
CA SER A 387 -2.99 35.98 18.89
C SER A 387 -3.24 34.70 18.10
N CYS A 388 -2.83 33.56 18.65
CA CYS A 388 -3.07 32.25 18.06
C CYS A 388 -4.27 31.58 18.74
N GLY A 389 -5.33 31.30 17.97
CA GLY A 389 -6.52 30.60 18.48
C GLY A 389 -6.20 29.21 19.05
N ASP A 390 -5.43 28.40 18.32
CA ASP A 390 -5.10 27.02 18.74
C ASP A 390 -4.31 26.94 20.05
N CYS A 391 -3.43 27.91 20.29
CA CYS A 391 -2.64 27.99 21.52
C CYS A 391 -3.32 28.86 22.60
N SER A 392 -4.42 29.54 22.25
CA SER A 392 -5.12 30.50 23.10
C SER A 392 -4.17 31.50 23.78
N ARG A 393 -3.19 32.03 23.03
CA ARG A 393 -2.16 32.93 23.57
C ARG A 393 -1.78 34.05 22.59
N VAL A 394 -1.25 35.14 23.14
CA VAL A 394 -0.56 36.18 22.39
C VAL A 394 0.79 35.65 21.88
N VAL A 395 1.07 35.87 20.61
CA VAL A 395 2.30 35.51 19.91
C VAL A 395 3.20 36.74 19.90
N THR A 396 4.25 36.73 20.73
CA THR A 396 5.19 37.84 20.89
C THR A 396 6.33 37.82 19.87
N SER A 397 6.60 36.67 19.26
CA SER A 397 7.72 36.49 18.31
C SER A 397 7.31 35.56 17.17
N PRO A 398 6.43 36.00 16.25
CA PRO A 398 5.95 35.16 15.16
C PRO A 398 7.10 34.72 14.24
N VAL A 399 7.03 33.48 13.76
CA VAL A 399 7.98 32.96 12.77
C VAL A 399 7.49 33.37 11.39
N LEU A 400 8.34 34.02 10.59
CA LEU A 400 7.98 34.43 9.23
C LEU A 400 8.17 33.28 8.24
N LYS A 401 7.07 32.76 7.69
CA LYS A 401 7.08 31.82 6.56
C LYS A 401 7.01 32.57 5.23
N ARG A 402 7.49 31.94 4.17
CA ARG A 402 7.66 32.56 2.84
C ARG A 402 7.25 31.61 1.73
N HIS A 403 6.63 32.11 0.68
CA HIS A 403 6.45 31.41 -0.58
C HIS A 403 7.32 32.09 -1.63
N LEU A 404 8.16 31.33 -2.31
CA LEU A 404 9.03 31.86 -3.34
C LEU A 404 9.18 30.84 -4.48
N GLN A 405 8.97 31.32 -5.69
CA GLN A 405 9.29 30.57 -6.90
C GLN A 405 10.38 31.33 -7.66
N VAL A 406 11.43 30.62 -8.04
CA VAL A 406 12.59 31.18 -8.74
C VAL A 406 12.73 30.57 -10.11
N PHE A 407 13.31 31.33 -11.05
CA PHE A 407 13.76 30.83 -12.33
C PHE A 407 15.25 30.55 -12.24
N LEU A 408 15.65 29.33 -12.61
CA LEU A 408 17.03 28.90 -12.63
C LEU A 408 17.56 28.81 -14.06
N ASP A 409 18.80 29.25 -14.24
CA ASP A 409 19.64 28.83 -15.35
C ASP A 409 20.34 27.53 -14.97
N CYS A 410 19.97 26.46 -15.70
CA CYS A 410 20.47 25.11 -15.47
C CYS A 410 21.29 24.67 -16.67
N ARG A 411 22.59 24.42 -16.46
CA ARG A 411 23.50 23.97 -17.53
C ARG A 411 23.05 22.67 -18.21
N SER A 412 22.33 21.80 -17.48
CA SER A 412 21.78 20.56 -18.04
C SER A 412 20.61 20.80 -19.01
N ARG A 413 19.94 21.97 -18.92
CA ARG A 413 18.83 22.37 -19.81
C ARG A 413 18.94 23.85 -20.22
N PRO A 414 19.94 24.24 -21.04
CA PRO A 414 20.26 25.64 -21.31
C PRO A 414 19.19 26.40 -22.13
N GLN A 415 18.32 25.67 -22.84
CA GLN A 415 17.25 26.27 -23.67
C GLN A 415 15.87 26.22 -22.99
N CYS A 416 15.81 25.80 -21.73
CA CYS A 416 14.57 25.58 -21.02
C CYS A 416 14.49 26.48 -19.79
N ARG A 417 13.36 27.15 -19.59
CA ARG A 417 13.11 27.87 -18.34
C ARG A 417 12.80 26.86 -17.24
N VAL A 418 13.59 26.86 -16.16
CA VAL A 418 13.35 25.98 -15.02
C VAL A 418 12.76 26.81 -13.89
N LYS A 419 11.47 26.61 -13.58
CA LYS A 419 10.77 27.30 -12.50
C LYS A 419 10.69 26.39 -11.28
N VAL A 420 11.25 26.82 -10.15
CA VAL A 420 11.32 26.00 -8.93
C VAL A 420 10.59 26.67 -7.78
N LYS A 421 9.61 25.98 -7.20
CA LYS A 421 9.02 26.33 -5.91
C LYS A 421 9.92 25.81 -4.78
N LEU A 422 10.47 26.73 -3.99
CA LEU A 422 11.46 26.42 -2.96
C LEU A 422 10.81 26.07 -1.61
N LEU A 423 11.51 25.25 -0.81
CA LEU A 423 11.17 25.00 0.59
C LEU A 423 11.65 26.14 1.50
N GLN A 424 11.08 26.23 2.70
CA GLN A 424 11.40 27.30 3.66
C GLN A 424 12.91 27.42 3.94
N ARG A 425 13.61 26.28 4.05
CA ARG A 425 15.06 26.23 4.30
C ARG A 425 15.87 26.90 3.18
N SER A 426 15.54 26.60 1.93
CA SER A 426 16.23 27.11 0.75
C SER A 426 15.91 28.58 0.53
N ILE A 427 14.66 28.98 0.78
CA ILE A 427 14.27 30.39 0.78
C ILE A 427 15.07 31.15 1.84
N SER A 428 15.17 30.63 3.06
CA SER A 428 15.87 31.30 4.16
C SER A 428 17.37 31.43 3.86
N SER A 429 17.98 30.40 3.27
CA SER A 429 19.38 30.44 2.82
C SER A 429 19.60 31.49 1.73
N LEU A 430 18.76 31.50 0.69
CA LEU A 430 18.85 32.44 -0.42
C LEU A 430 18.69 33.90 0.03
N LEU A 431 17.76 34.12 0.97
CA LEU A 431 17.38 35.44 1.47
C LEU A 431 18.24 35.95 2.64
N ARG A 432 19.14 35.12 3.19
CA ARG A 432 19.93 35.43 4.39
C ARG A 432 20.67 36.76 4.32
N PHE A 433 21.16 37.12 3.13
CA PHE A 433 21.93 38.34 2.88
C PHE A 433 21.25 39.27 1.86
N ALA A 434 19.93 39.19 1.75
CA ALA A 434 19.13 39.89 0.74
C ALA A 434 18.07 40.83 1.34
N ALA A 435 17.98 40.89 2.67
CA ALA A 435 17.07 41.82 3.34
C ALA A 435 17.69 43.23 3.33
N SER A 436 16.90 44.22 2.95
CA SER A 436 17.22 45.64 3.09
C SER A 436 17.02 46.11 4.54
N GLU A 437 17.44 47.35 4.83
CA GLU A 437 17.34 47.96 6.17
C GLU A 437 15.90 48.04 6.69
N ASP A 438 14.92 48.16 5.79
CA ASP A 438 13.48 48.16 6.08
C ASP A 438 12.87 46.75 6.21
N GLY A 439 13.69 45.70 6.07
CA GLY A 439 13.27 44.30 6.12
C GLY A 439 12.57 43.79 4.86
N SER A 440 12.52 44.59 3.79
CA SER A 440 12.01 44.15 2.48
C SER A 440 13.08 43.33 1.71
N TYR A 441 12.66 42.70 0.61
CA TYR A 441 13.55 41.89 -0.23
C TYR A 441 13.53 42.42 -1.65
N GLU A 442 14.70 42.75 -2.19
CA GLU A 442 14.83 43.17 -3.59
C GLU A 442 15.23 42.00 -4.48
N VAL A 443 14.57 41.83 -5.63
CA VAL A 443 14.92 40.76 -6.60
C VAL A 443 16.40 40.81 -7.00
N LYS A 444 16.97 42.01 -7.18
CA LYS A 444 18.38 42.20 -7.55
C LYS A 444 19.35 41.52 -6.57
N SER A 445 18.97 41.45 -5.29
CA SER A 445 19.79 40.84 -4.23
C SER A 445 19.86 39.30 -4.30
N VAL A 446 19.00 38.66 -5.09
CA VAL A 446 18.98 37.20 -5.28
C VAL A 446 19.42 36.75 -6.66
N LEU A 447 19.42 37.64 -7.66
CA LEU A 447 19.92 37.34 -8.99
C LEU A 447 21.41 36.96 -8.95
N GLY A 448 21.80 35.98 -9.75
CA GLY A 448 23.18 35.49 -9.83
C GLY A 448 23.59 34.58 -8.68
N LYS A 449 22.75 34.38 -7.65
CA LYS A 449 23.05 33.43 -6.57
C LYS A 449 22.86 32.00 -7.05
N GLU A 450 23.78 31.13 -6.68
CA GLU A 450 23.64 29.69 -6.89
C GLU A 450 22.69 29.10 -5.85
N VAL A 451 21.76 28.27 -6.29
CA VAL A 451 21.06 27.36 -5.39
C VAL A 451 21.85 26.06 -5.33
N GLY A 452 22.03 25.52 -4.12
CA GLY A 452 22.69 24.23 -3.92
C GLY A 452 21.94 23.09 -4.62
N LEU A 453 22.44 21.86 -4.49
CA LEU A 453 21.79 20.69 -5.09
C LEU A 453 20.38 20.50 -4.46
N LEU A 454 19.34 20.78 -5.24
CA LEU A 454 17.95 20.63 -4.82
C LEU A 454 17.39 19.29 -5.28
N ASN A 455 16.68 18.60 -4.40
CA ASN A 455 15.84 17.47 -4.77
C ASN A 455 14.46 18.02 -5.17
N CYS A 456 14.02 17.72 -6.38
CA CYS A 456 12.80 18.30 -6.94
C CYS A 456 11.86 17.23 -7.47
N PHE A 457 10.56 17.45 -7.27
CA PHE A 457 9.50 16.75 -7.98
C PHE A 457 9.12 17.52 -9.25
N VAL A 458 8.98 16.79 -10.36
CA VAL A 458 8.60 17.36 -11.65
C VAL A 458 7.09 17.49 -11.76
N GLN A 459 6.59 18.71 -11.59
CA GLN A 459 5.16 18.99 -11.57
C GLN A 459 4.56 19.14 -12.98
N SER A 460 5.29 19.80 -13.87
CA SER A 460 4.76 20.11 -15.21
C SER A 460 5.88 20.29 -16.24
N LEU A 461 5.56 19.95 -17.49
CA LEU A 461 6.36 20.22 -18.67
C LEU A 461 5.47 20.96 -19.66
N THR A 462 5.89 22.15 -20.08
CA THR A 462 5.20 22.94 -21.09
C THR A 462 6.15 23.16 -22.27
N THR A 463 5.70 22.83 -23.49
CA THR A 463 6.54 22.91 -24.70
C THR A 463 6.25 24.16 -25.54
N HIS A 464 5.15 24.87 -25.28
CA HIS A 464 4.73 26.06 -26.02
C HIS A 464 4.20 27.15 -25.07
N PRO A 465 4.48 28.45 -25.32
CA PRO A 465 5.27 29.04 -26.41
C PRO A 465 6.79 28.96 -26.20
N THR A 466 7.27 28.78 -24.96
CA THR A 466 8.67 28.53 -24.61
C THR A 466 8.75 27.33 -23.69
N SER A 467 9.72 26.42 -23.93
CA SER A 467 9.94 25.25 -23.08
C SER A 467 10.14 25.67 -21.62
N CYS A 468 9.24 25.25 -20.73
CA CYS A 468 9.30 25.54 -19.30
C CYS A 468 8.96 24.31 -18.47
N ILE A 469 9.75 24.07 -17.42
CA ILE A 469 9.57 22.97 -16.46
C ILE A 469 9.21 23.57 -15.12
N GLY A 470 8.08 23.12 -14.57
CA GLY A 470 7.68 23.43 -13.20
C GLY A 470 8.19 22.36 -12.24
N LEU A 471 8.99 22.77 -11.28
CA LEU A 471 9.56 21.93 -10.24
C LEU A 471 9.11 22.39 -8.85
N GLU A 472 9.00 21.45 -7.93
CA GLU A 472 8.82 21.71 -6.51
C GLU A 472 9.94 21.06 -5.73
N GLU A 473 10.66 21.84 -4.91
CA GLU A 473 11.65 21.30 -4.00
C GLU A 473 10.95 20.40 -2.96
N ILE A 474 11.55 19.22 -2.74
CA ILE A 474 11.04 18.20 -1.84
C ILE A 474 12.11 17.74 -0.87
N GLU A 475 11.65 17.17 0.25
CA GLU A 475 12.48 16.42 1.17
C GLU A 475 12.27 14.93 0.92
N LEU A 476 13.38 14.20 0.82
CA LEU A 476 13.36 12.75 0.69
C LEU A 476 13.29 12.13 2.09
N LEU A 477 12.64 10.96 2.18
CA LEU A 477 12.67 10.13 3.37
C LEU A 477 14.12 9.65 3.57
N SER A 478 14.75 10.12 4.64
CA SER A 478 16.18 9.94 4.89
C SER A 478 16.37 9.26 6.24
N ALA A 479 17.34 8.35 6.37
CA ALA A 479 17.62 7.64 7.62
C ALA A 479 18.14 8.56 8.74
N GLU A 480 18.60 9.76 8.39
CA GLU A 480 19.09 10.77 9.33
C GLU A 480 17.93 11.61 9.88
N GLY A 481 17.14 10.98 10.75
CA GLY A 481 16.29 11.66 11.71
C GLY A 481 17.12 12.17 12.89
N ALA A 482 17.90 13.23 12.68
CA ALA A 482 18.32 14.10 13.77
C ALA A 482 18.04 15.56 13.32
N PRO A 483 17.30 16.36 14.09
CA PRO A 483 17.31 17.79 13.86
C PRO A 483 18.76 18.24 13.97
N ALA A 484 19.25 19.02 13.01
CA ALA A 484 20.59 19.57 13.05
C ALA A 484 20.76 20.43 14.31
N GLU A 485 21.25 19.80 15.39
CA GLU A 485 21.80 20.52 16.52
C GLU A 485 22.97 21.35 16.01
N HIS A 486 23.02 22.57 16.53
CA HIS A 486 23.98 23.60 16.14
C HIS A 486 25.40 23.04 16.13
N GLN A 487 26.00 22.93 14.94
CA GLN A 487 27.45 22.95 14.82
C GLN A 487 27.94 24.35 15.24
N GLN A 488 28.13 24.53 16.54
CA GLN A 488 29.03 25.56 17.06
C GLN A 488 30.43 25.16 16.60
N TRP A 489 30.94 25.90 15.62
CA TRP A 489 32.36 25.88 15.29
C TRP A 489 33.16 26.28 16.54
N PRO A 490 34.25 25.57 16.90
CA PRO A 490 35.07 25.96 18.03
C PRO A 490 35.72 27.30 17.73
N GLN A 491 35.40 28.31 18.54
CA GLN A 491 36.17 29.55 18.57
C GLN A 491 37.58 29.19 19.02
N GLY A 492 38.54 29.42 18.12
CA GLY A 492 39.95 29.29 18.43
C GLY A 492 40.37 30.29 19.49
N LEU A 493 41.20 29.80 20.41
CA LEU A 493 42.31 30.53 21.00
C LEU A 493 43.57 29.70 20.70
#